data_AF-A0A6N2NH72-F1
#
_entry.id   AF-A0A6N2NH72-F1
#
_cell.length_a   1.000
_cell.length_b   1.000
_cell.length_c   1.000
_cell.angle_alpha   90.00
_cell.angle_beta   90.00
_cell.angle_gamma   90.00
#
_symmetry.space_group_name_H-M   'P 1'
#
loop_
_entity.id
_entity.type
_entity.pdbx_description
1 polymer ?
#
loop_
_entity_poly.entity_id
_entity_poly.type
_entity_poly.pdbx_seq_one_letter_code
_entity_poly.pdbx_strand_id
1 'polypeptide(L)'
;MGESLEGSRRLRDNRGEPLATSYHSKFMGTVDYIWHTKELIPVGVLETLPINILRSAGLPNEKWGSDHLALVCELAFANDGTTA
;
A
#
# COMPACT_ATOMS: atom_id res chain seq x y z
N MET A 1 -16.67 -9.43 -5.82
CA MET A 1 -15.82 -8.38 -6.42
C MET A 1 -15.85 -7.23 -5.45
N GLY A 2 -14.83 -7.08 -4.62
CA GLY A 2 -14.74 -5.94 -3.69
C GLY A 2 -14.44 -4.68 -4.49
N GLU A 3 -15.13 -3.59 -4.18
CA GLU A 3 -14.85 -2.29 -4.78
C GLU A 3 -13.41 -1.89 -4.46
N SER A 4 -12.65 -1.57 -5.50
CA SER A 4 -11.30 -1.04 -5.38
C SER A 4 -11.40 0.30 -4.64
N LEU A 5 -10.82 0.40 -3.45
CA LEU A 5 -10.54 1.69 -2.80
C LEU A 5 -9.79 2.54 -3.84
N GLU A 6 -10.45 3.54 -4.43
CA GLU A 6 -9.89 4.36 -5.50
C GLU A 6 -8.71 5.16 -4.95
N GLY A 7 -7.52 4.57 -5.04
CA GLY A 7 -6.27 5.24 -4.74
C GLY A 7 -5.98 6.33 -5.76
N SER A 8 -5.20 7.33 -5.36
CA SER A 8 -4.84 8.42 -6.26
C SER A 8 -4.07 7.86 -7.46
N ARG A 9 -4.56 8.12 -8.69
CA ARG A 9 -3.91 7.72 -9.96
C ARG A 9 -2.45 8.20 -10.09
N ARG A 10 -1.99 9.09 -9.20
CA ARG A 10 -0.61 9.58 -9.15
C ARG A 10 0.34 8.71 -8.33
N LEU A 11 -0.19 7.83 -7.49
CA LEU A 11 0.57 7.02 -6.52
C LEU A 11 0.50 5.52 -6.81
N ARG A 12 -0.35 5.14 -7.78
CA ARG A 12 -0.57 3.77 -8.21
C ARG A 12 -0.35 3.63 -9.71
N ASP A 13 0.06 2.44 -10.12
CA ASP A 13 0.21 2.08 -11.52
C ASP A 13 -1.15 1.70 -12.16
N ASN A 14 -1.12 1.26 -13.42
CA ASN A 14 -2.32 0.88 -14.16
C ASN A 14 -2.98 -0.41 -13.63
N ARG A 15 -2.32 -1.16 -12.74
CA ARG A 15 -2.86 -2.34 -12.04
C ARG A 15 -3.36 -2.02 -10.63
N GLY A 16 -3.24 -0.77 -10.20
CA GLY A 16 -3.64 -0.33 -8.86
C GLY A 16 -2.58 -0.64 -7.79
N GLU A 17 -1.41 -1.12 -8.17
CA GLU A 17 -0.29 -1.33 -7.24
C GLU A 17 0.33 0.03 -6.89
N PRO A 18 0.80 0.26 -5.65
CA PRO A 18 1.60 1.44 -5.35
C PRO A 18 2.79 1.54 -6.32
N LEU A 19 3.28 2.75 -6.59
CA LEU A 19 4.46 2.93 -7.43
C LEU A 19 5.76 2.45 -6.76
N ALA A 20 5.82 2.49 -5.43
CA ALA A 20 6.93 1.98 -4.64
C ALA A 20 6.49 1.61 -3.22
N THR A 21 7.00 0.49 -2.73
CA THR A 21 7.03 0.13 -1.31
C THR A 21 8.47 0.07 -0.79
N SER A 22 9.46 0.03 -1.69
CA SER A 22 10.88 0.16 -1.39
C SER A 22 11.51 1.23 -2.29
N TYR A 23 12.38 2.06 -1.73
CA TYR A 23 13.09 3.11 -2.46
C TYR A 23 14.48 3.36 -1.87
N HIS A 24 15.53 3.19 -2.67
CA HIS A 24 16.89 3.64 -2.35
C HIS A 24 17.66 3.99 -3.63
N SER A 25 18.94 4.37 -3.51
CA SER A 25 19.74 4.91 -4.63
C SER A 25 19.90 3.99 -5.85
N LYS A 26 19.61 2.69 -5.71
CA LYS A 26 19.77 1.69 -6.78
C LYS A 26 18.47 1.02 -7.19
N PHE A 27 17.38 1.22 -6.46
CA PHE A 27 16.14 0.50 -6.68
C PHE A 27 14.93 1.31 -6.24
N MET A 28 13.84 1.16 -6.99
CA MET A 28 12.51 1.65 -6.64
C MET A 28 11.50 0.66 -7.20
N GLY A 29 10.61 0.18 -6.35
CA GLY A 29 9.55 -0.70 -6.79
C GLY A 29 8.66 -1.19 -5.67
N THR A 30 7.63 -1.94 -6.08
CA THR A 30 6.66 -2.56 -5.17
C THR A 30 7.01 -4.02 -4.99
N VAL A 31 7.49 -4.32 -3.79
CA VAL A 31 8.03 -5.64 -3.41
C VAL A 31 7.41 -6.17 -2.12
N ASP A 32 6.62 -5.36 -1.43
CA ASP A 32 5.93 -5.68 -0.18
C ASP A 32 4.43 -5.84 -0.45
N TYR A 33 3.81 -6.84 0.18
CA TYR A 33 2.39 -7.14 -0.01
C TYR A 33 1.77 -7.69 1.28
N ILE A 34 0.54 -7.28 1.58
CA ILE A 34 -0.30 -7.95 2.57
C ILE A 34 -1.32 -8.79 1.81
N TRP A 35 -1.13 -10.11 1.83
CA TRP A 35 -2.08 -11.06 1.24
C TRP A 35 -3.14 -11.42 2.28
N HIS A 36 -4.40 -11.53 1.87
CA HIS A 36 -5.50 -11.88 2.75
C HIS A 36 -6.37 -12.97 2.13
N THR A 37 -7.11 -13.68 2.98
CA THR A 37 -8.10 -14.68 2.55
C THR A 37 -9.44 -14.01 2.21
N LYS A 38 -10.40 -14.74 1.66
CA LYS A 38 -11.68 -14.16 1.21
C LYS A 38 -12.58 -13.71 2.37
N GLU A 39 -12.33 -14.22 3.56
CA GLU A 39 -13.06 -13.92 4.79
C GLU A 39 -12.62 -12.57 5.40
N LEU A 40 -11.51 -11.99 4.91
CA LEU A 40 -11.04 -10.67 5.30
C LEU A 40 -11.19 -9.72 4.11
N ILE A 41 -11.92 -8.62 4.30
CA ILE A 41 -12.17 -7.61 3.29
C ILE A 41 -11.39 -6.34 3.64
N PRO A 42 -10.50 -5.85 2.76
CA PRO A 42 -9.89 -4.54 2.91
C PRO A 42 -10.96 -3.45 2.89
N VAL A 43 -11.09 -2.71 3.99
CA VAL A 43 -12.05 -1.60 4.11
C VAL A 43 -11.34 -0.24 4.14
N GLY A 44 -10.02 -0.23 4.38
CA GLY A 44 -9.19 0.97 4.30
C GLY A 44 -7.73 0.60 4.03
N VAL A 45 -7.04 1.39 3.21
CA VAL A 45 -5.61 1.19 2.92
C VAL A 45 -4.91 2.54 3.03
N LEU A 46 -3.83 2.59 3.80
CA LEU A 46 -2.99 3.77 3.85
C LEU A 46 -2.22 3.89 2.53
N GLU A 47 -2.35 5.04 1.87
CA GLU A 47 -1.67 5.30 0.61
C GLU A 47 -0.16 5.51 0.81
N THR A 48 0.64 5.22 -0.22
CA THR A 48 2.10 5.43 -0.17
C THR A 48 2.50 6.89 -0.41
N LEU A 49 3.78 7.19 -0.22
CA LEU A 49 4.32 8.53 -0.45
C LEU A 49 4.50 8.82 -1.95
N PRO A 50 4.22 10.06 -2.39
CA PRO A 50 4.57 10.53 -3.72
C PRO A 50 6.05 10.31 -4.09
N ILE A 51 6.30 9.84 -5.31
CA ILE A 51 7.66 9.55 -5.81
C ILE A 51 8.58 10.77 -5.76
N ASN A 52 8.06 11.99 -5.97
CA ASN A 52 8.85 13.21 -5.87
C ASN A 52 9.36 13.44 -4.43
N ILE A 53 8.58 13.07 -3.41
CA ILE A 53 9.00 13.15 -2.01
C ILE A 53 10.10 12.12 -1.76
N LEU A 54 9.91 10.86 -2.16
CA LEU A 54 10.90 9.80 -2.03
C LEU A 54 12.23 10.15 -2.72
N ARG A 55 12.16 10.73 -3.93
CA ARG A 55 13.35 11.19 -4.67
C ARG A 55 14.06 12.35 -3.99
N SER A 56 13.30 13.29 -3.40
CA SER A 56 13.87 14.47 -2.75
C SER A 56 14.55 14.15 -1.43
N ALA A 57 14.00 13.20 -0.66
CA ALA A 57 14.47 12.92 0.69
C ALA A 57 15.40 11.69 0.75
N GLY A 58 15.25 10.74 -0.17
CA GLY A 58 15.90 9.44 -0.11
C GLY A 58 15.42 8.60 1.08
N LEU A 59 15.65 7.28 1.03
CA LEU A 59 15.48 6.41 2.19
C LEU A 59 16.66 5.42 2.32
N PRO A 60 17.01 4.99 3.55
CA PRO A 60 16.58 5.60 4.81
C PRO A 60 17.17 7.02 4.97
N ASN A 61 16.61 7.82 5.88
CA ASN A 61 17.15 9.13 6.26
C ASN A 61 16.85 9.46 7.73
N GLU A 62 17.22 10.65 8.19
CA GLU A 62 17.04 11.08 9.60
C GLU A 62 15.58 11.03 10.10
N LYS A 63 14.59 11.11 9.19
CA LYS A 63 13.16 11.04 9.51
C LYS A 63 12.58 9.64 9.35
N TRP A 64 13.17 8.80 8.50
CA TRP A 64 12.67 7.47 8.18
C TRP A 64 13.79 6.44 8.27
N GLY A 65 13.70 5.56 9.28
CA GLY A 65 14.73 4.57 9.58
C GLY A 65 14.78 3.35 8.64
N SER A 66 13.91 3.25 7.64
CA SER A 66 13.87 2.15 6.67
C SER A 66 13.82 2.69 5.24
N ASP A 67 14.39 1.94 4.30
CA ASP A 67 14.23 2.09 2.85
C ASP A 67 12.90 1.54 2.31
N HIS A 68 12.12 0.87 3.16
CA HIS A 68 10.77 0.42 2.85
C HIS A 68 9.72 1.31 3.52
N LEU A 69 8.57 1.44 2.86
CA LEU A 69 7.36 2.07 3.37
C LEU A 69 6.48 1.03 4.03
N ALA A 70 6.01 1.32 5.24
CA ALA A 70 5.09 0.44 5.95
C ALA A 70 3.76 0.31 5.17
N LEU A 71 3.32 -0.92 4.97
CA LEU A 71 1.97 -1.21 4.48
C LEU A 71 1.00 -1.25 5.66
N VAL A 72 -0.10 -0.51 5.55
CA VAL A 72 -1.14 -0.46 6.58
C VAL A 72 -2.50 -0.63 5.91
N CYS A 73 -3.27 -1.59 6.42
CA CYS A 73 -4.59 -1.95 5.91
C CYS A 73 -5.53 -2.19 7.09
N GLU A 74 -6.74 -1.62 7.00
CA GLU A 74 -7.87 -1.95 7.85
C GLU A 74 -8.68 -3.06 7.18
N LEU A 75 -8.96 -4.12 7.92
CA LEU A 75 -9.64 -5.32 7.46
C LEU A 75 -10.92 -5.54 8.26
N ALA A 76 -12.00 -5.90 7.58
CA ALA A 76 -13.24 -6.37 8.19
C ALA A 76 -13.47 -7.85 7.87
N PHE A 77 -14.17 -8.58 8.74
CA PHE A 77 -14.64 -9.92 8.41
C PHE A 77 -15.79 -9.85 7.40
N ALA A 78 -15.78 -10.75 6.41
CA ALA A 78 -16.92 -10.96 5.53
C ALA A 78 -18.12 -11.46 6.36
N ASN A 79 -19.33 -10.93 6.11
CA ASN A 79 -20.53 -11.46 6.75
C ASN A 79 -20.85 -12.84 6.18
N ASP A 80 -20.87 -13.88 7.02
CA ASP A 80 -21.14 -15.27 6.64
C ASP A 80 -22.62 -15.55 6.27
N GLY A 81 -23.42 -14.52 5.98
CA GLY A 81 -24.83 -14.67 5.59
C GLY A 81 -25.74 -15.29 6.66
N THR A 82 -25.26 -15.52 7.89
CA THR A 82 -26.13 -15.95 8.99
C THR A 82 -26.90 -14.74 9.51
N THR A 83 -28.04 -14.46 8.89
CA THR A 83 -29.11 -13.69 9.54
C THR A 83 -29.51 -14.43 10.80
N ALA A 84 -29.30 -13.81 11.96
CA ALA A 84 -29.93 -14.23 13.20
C ALA A 84 -31.46 -14.14 13.10
#